data_AF-A0A2M7EKN3-F1
#
_entry.id   AF-A0A2M7EKN3-F1
#
_cell.length_a   1.000
_cell.length_b   1.000
_cell.length_c   1.000
_cell.angle_alpha   90.00
_cell.angle_beta   90.00
_cell.angle_gamma   90.00
#
_symmetry.space_group_name_H-M   'P 1'
#
loop_
_entity.id
_entity.type
_entity.pdbx_description
1 polymer ?
#
loop_
_entity_poly.entity_id
_entity_poly.type
_entity_poly.pdbx_seq_one_letter_code
_entity_poly.pdbx_strand_id
1 'polypeptide(L)' 'MKKVVLITGASSGIGKEIAQLFLQKDYLLILSGRNEKGFDHVKDNQNVEIILGDITK' A
#
# COMPACT_ATOMS: atom_id res chain seq x y z
N MET A 1 10.72 6.89 15.84
CA MET A 1 9.99 7.24 14.61
C MET A 1 9.58 5.97 13.89
N LYS A 2 8.34 5.88 13.40
CA LYS A 2 7.93 4.77 12.51
C LYS A 2 8.62 4.91 11.16
N LYS A 3 9.01 3.80 10.55
CA LYS A 3 9.59 3.79 9.21
C LYS A 3 8.48 3.89 8.17
N VAL A 4 8.76 4.59 7.07
CA VAL A 4 7.85 4.74 5.93
C VAL A 4 8.27 3.80 4.81
N VAL A 5 7.33 3.09 4.20
CA VAL A 5 7.56 2.18 3.07
C VAL A 5 6.63 2.55 1.93
N LEU A 6 7.20 2.81 0.75
CA LEU A 6 6.48 2.97 -0.51
C LEU A 6 6.45 1.64 -1.25
N ILE A 7 5.27 1.18 -1.64
CA ILE A 7 5.07 -0.06 -2.39
C ILE A 7 4.29 0.25 -3.68
N THR A 8 4.90 0.03 -4.83
CA THR A 8 4.23 0.07 -6.14
C THR A 8 3.64 -1.30 -6.48
N GLY A 9 2.60 -1.34 -7.31
CA GLY A 9 1.88 -2.59 -7.58
C GLY A 9 1.17 -3.17 -6.35
N ALA A 10 0.89 -2.34 -5.34
CA ALA A 10 0.35 -2.76 -4.05
C ALA A 10 -1.12 -3.19 -4.09
N SER A 11 -1.83 -2.93 -5.20
CA SER A 11 -3.25 -3.26 -5.36
C SER A 11 -3.54 -4.76 -5.50
N SER A 12 -2.53 -5.62 -5.72
CA SER A 12 -2.72 -7.06 -5.94
C SER A 12 -1.43 -7.87 -5.80
N GLY A 13 -1.55 -9.19 -5.72
CA GLY A 13 -0.42 -10.12 -5.80
C GLY A 13 0.66 -9.86 -4.75
N ILE A 14 1.93 -9.91 -5.16
CA ILE A 14 3.08 -9.78 -4.26
C ILE A 14 3.09 -8.43 -3.52
N GLY A 15 2.80 -7.33 -4.22
CA GLY A 15 2.80 -6.00 -3.60
C GLY A 15 1.75 -5.88 -2.48
N LYS A 16 0.59 -6.51 -2.65
CA LYS A 16 -0.47 -6.58 -1.63
C LYS A 16 0.00 -7.34 -0.39
N GLU A 17 0.58 -8.53 -0.56
CA GLU A 17 1.05 -9.34 0.57
C GLU A 17 2.21 -8.66 1.32
N ILE A 18 3.11 -7.98 0.61
CA ILE A 18 4.17 -7.16 1.21
C ILE A 18 3.57 -6.01 2.03
N ALA A 19 2.54 -5.32 1.51
CA ALA A 19 1.86 -4.25 2.24
C ALA A 19 1.25 -4.78 3.55
N GLN A 20 0.56 -5.92 3.51
CA GLN A 20 0.00 -6.55 4.70
C GLN A 20 1.08 -6.91 5.74
N LEU A 21 2.20 -7.47 5.29
CA LEU A 21 3.31 -7.84 6.17
C LEU A 21 3.93 -6.62 6.87
N PHE A 22 4.13 -5.50 6.17
CA PHE A 22 4.67 -4.30 6.80
C PHE A 22 3.65 -3.61 7.70
N LEU A 23 2.35 -3.66 7.36
CA LEU A 23 1.28 -3.13 8.20
C LEU A 23 1.22 -3.84 9.55
N GLN A 24 1.35 -5.18 9.54
CA GLN A 24 1.45 -6.01 10.76
C GLN A 24 2.67 -5.67 11.63
N LYS A 25 3.71 -5.08 11.04
CA LYS A 25 4.94 -4.65 11.74
C LYS A 25 4.90 -3.19 12.17
N ASP A 26 3.73 -2.54 12.12
CA ASP A 26 3.49 -1.15 12.52
C ASP A 26 4.30 -0.10 11.74
N TYR A 27 4.49 -0.33 10.44
CA TYR A 27 5.06 0.64 9.52
C TYR A 27 4.00 1.62 9.01
N LEU A 28 4.44 2.80 8.58
CA LEU A 28 3.64 3.72 7.77
C LEU A 28 3.81 3.33 6.30
N LEU A 29 2.71 3.19 5.58
CA LEU A 29 2.70 2.71 4.20
C LEU A 29 2.18 3.76 3.25
N ILE A 30 2.87 3.90 2.13
CA ILE A 30 2.36 4.57 0.94
C ILE A 30 2.19 3.48 -0.12
N LEU A 31 0.95 3.24 -0.54
CA LEU A 31 0.60 2.16 -1.46
C LEU A 31 0.19 2.74 -2.80
N SER A 32 0.80 2.26 -3.89
CA SER A 32 0.49 2.73 -5.23
C SER A 32 0.10 1.60 -6.18
N GLY A 33 -0.88 1.89 -7.02
CA GLY A 33 -1.40 0.98 -8.04
C GLY A 33 -2.50 1.63 -8.87
N ARG A 34 -2.92 0.95 -9.93
CA ARG A 34 -3.95 1.45 -10.85
C ARG A 34 -5.37 1.09 -10.45
N ASN A 35 -5.54 -0.02 -9.71
CA ASN A 35 -6.85 -0.53 -9.33
C ASN A 35 -7.17 -0.13 -7.89
N GLU A 36 -8.00 0.91 -7.73
CA GLU A 36 -8.45 1.42 -6.43
C GLU A 36 -9.11 0.34 -5.56
N LYS A 37 -9.97 -0.50 -6.14
CA LYS A 37 -10.65 -1.59 -5.42
C LYS A 37 -9.68 -2.60 -4.81
N GLY A 38 -8.46 -2.69 -5.34
CA GLY A 38 -7.40 -3.52 -4.77
C GLY A 38 -7.02 -3.15 -3.33
N PHE A 39 -7.33 -1.93 -2.90
CA PHE A 39 -6.98 -1.40 -1.58
C PHE A 39 -8.12 -1.41 -0.56
N ASP A 40 -9.31 -1.91 -0.90
CA ASP A 40 -10.49 -1.89 -0.01
C ASP A 40 -10.25 -2.52 1.37
N HIS A 41 -9.31 -3.46 1.46
CA HIS A 41 -8.94 -4.16 2.68
C HIS A 41 -8.00 -3.36 3.62
N VAL A 42 -7.46 -2.22 3.18
CA VAL A 42 -6.52 -1.39 3.96
C VAL A 42 -6.85 0.10 3.96
N LYS A 43 -7.83 0.55 3.17
CA LYS A 43 -8.16 1.98 2.98
C LYS A 43 -8.53 2.73 4.26
N ASP A 44 -9.11 2.04 5.24
CA ASP A 44 -9.54 2.65 6.52
C ASP A 44 -8.43 2.59 7.59
N ASN A 45 -7.23 2.11 7.24
CA ASN A 45 -6.13 2.00 8.18
C ASN A 45 -5.36 3.33 8.29
N GLN A 46 -5.28 3.89 9.50
CA GLN A 46 -4.57 5.15 9.79
C GLN A 46 -3.08 5.17 9.42
N ASN A 47 -2.43 4.01 9.27
CA ASN A 47 -1.03 3.90 8.88
C ASN A 47 -0.85 3.82 7.34
N VAL A 48 -1.91 3.95 6.54
CA VAL A 48 -1.89 3.73 5.09
C VAL A 48 -2.33 4.99 4.34
N GLU A 49 -1.51 5.42 3.40
CA GLU A 49 -1.85 6.40 2.37
C GLU A 49 -1.89 5.72 1.01
N ILE A 50 -2.90 5.99 0.18
CA ILE A 50 -3.06 5.38 -1.14
C ILE A 50 -2.86 6.42 -2.23
N ILE A 51 -1.94 6.16 -3.16
CA ILE A 51 -1.68 6.99 -4.33
C ILE A 51 -2.02 6.19 -5.58
N LEU A 52 -3.17 6.49 -6.19
CA LEU A 52 -3.54 5.90 -7.47
C LEU A 52 -2.61 6.43 -8.57
N GLY A 53 -2.01 5.53 -9.34
CA GLY A 53 -1.03 5.92 -10.34
C GLY A 53 -0.56 4.78 -11.24
N ASP A 54 -0.20 5.14 -12.47
CA ASP A 54 0.56 4.28 -13.38
C ASP A 54 2.01 4.75 -13.33
N ILE A 55 2.91 3.89 -12.88
CA ILE A 55 4.34 4.22 -12.70
C ILE A 55 5.08 4.50 -14.02
N THR A 56 4.42 4.26 -15.16
CA THR A 56 4.98 4.49 -16.50
C THR A 56 4.59 5.84 -17.10
N LYS A 57 3.73 6.62 -16.42
CA LYS A 57 3.19 7.89 -16.91
C LYS A 57 3.59 9.07 -16.05
#